data_AF-A0A9R1VEM7-F1
#
_entry.id   AF-A0A9R1VEM7-F1
#
_cell.length_a   1.000
_cell.length_b   1.000
_cell.length_c   1.000
_cell.angle_alpha   90.00
_cell.angle_beta   90.00
_cell.angle_gamma   90.00
#
_symmetry.space_group_name_H-M   'P 1'
#
loop_
_entity.id
_entity.type
_entity.pdbx_description
1 polymer ?
#
loop_
_entity_poly.entity_id
_entity_poly.type
_entity_poly.pdbx_seq_one_letter_code
_entity_poly.pdbx_strand_id
1 'polypeptide(L)'
;MKTEKNYILENQTPDEPSSLPKVAHDAWLNHADDSLDVSRVMLASMVPDLHHDLEHYTGFDMIEYLKEMFRKQARTERFDIVRALHAMKMEENGNVNTHVFKMKSYMDQLERLGTPYPQ
;
A
#
# COMPACT_ATOMS: atom_id res chain seq x y z
N MET A 1 20.19 -4.57 4.78
CA MET A 1 19.52 -3.49 5.52
C MET A 1 19.01 -4.11 6.81
N LYS A 2 19.61 -3.76 7.95
CA LYS A 2 19.32 -4.46 9.22
C LYS A 2 17.88 -4.23 9.65
N THR A 3 17.21 -5.31 10.00
CA THR A 3 15.83 -5.45 10.52
C THR A 3 15.56 -4.68 11.82
N GLU A 4 16.49 -3.85 12.30
CA GLU A 4 16.46 -3.26 13.65
C GLU A 4 15.49 -2.08 13.77
N LYS A 5 15.15 -1.37 12.67
CA LYS A 5 14.27 -0.18 12.70
C LYS A 5 12.81 -0.42 12.24
N ASN A 6 12.39 -1.68 12.07
CA ASN A 6 11.01 -1.98 11.61
C ASN A 6 9.92 -1.45 12.57
N TYR A 7 10.23 -1.35 13.86
CA TYR A 7 9.30 -0.87 14.88
C TYR A 7 8.77 0.55 14.61
N ILE A 8 9.52 1.36 13.86
CA ILE A 8 9.12 2.70 13.39
C ILE A 8 7.94 2.66 12.42
N LEU A 9 7.82 1.59 11.62
CA LEU A 9 6.72 1.42 10.68
C LEU A 9 5.46 0.85 11.35
N GLU A 10 5.61 0.29 12.54
CA GLU A 10 4.53 -0.34 13.30
C GLU A 10 3.93 0.62 14.34
N ASN A 11 4.72 1.57 14.85
CA ASN A 11 4.33 2.47 15.92
C ASN A 11 4.59 3.93 15.55
N GLN A 12 3.64 4.80 15.90
CA GLN A 12 3.80 6.24 15.72
C GLN A 12 4.95 6.77 16.60
N THR A 13 5.66 7.78 16.12
CA THR A 13 6.68 8.48 16.93
C THR A 13 6.01 9.13 18.14
N PRO A 14 6.47 8.87 19.38
CA PRO A 14 5.89 9.47 20.57
C PRO A 14 6.04 11.00 20.59
N ASP A 15 5.06 11.69 21.17
CA ASP A 15 5.14 13.14 21.40
C ASP A 15 6.35 13.51 22.27
N GLU A 16 6.88 14.72 22.06
CA GLU A 16 8.01 15.22 22.83
C GLU A 16 7.66 15.27 24.33
N PRO A 17 8.46 14.65 25.19
CA PRO A 17 8.17 14.61 26.61
C PRO A 17 8.42 15.97 27.30
N SER A 18 7.38 16.52 27.92
CA SER A 18 7.41 17.84 28.59
C SER A 18 8.36 17.97 29.79
N SER A 19 8.68 16.87 30.47
CA SER A 19 9.70 16.80 31.52
C SER A 19 9.99 15.34 31.86
N LEU A 20 11.13 14.82 31.42
CA LEU A 20 11.54 13.44 31.72
C LEU A 20 12.97 13.39 32.28
N PRO A 21 13.32 12.31 33.01
CA PRO A 21 14.71 11.97 33.28
C PRO A 21 15.51 11.91 31.97
N LYS A 22 16.78 12.36 31.98
CA LYS A 22 17.67 12.41 30.80
C LYS A 22 17.61 11.13 29.94
N VAL A 23 17.56 9.97 30.57
CA VAL A 23 17.49 8.66 29.90
C VAL A 23 16.29 8.53 28.95
N ALA A 24 15.12 9.03 29.33
CA ALA A 24 13.94 8.91 28.49
C ALA A 24 13.90 9.98 27.39
N HIS A 25 14.54 11.14 27.62
CA HIS A 25 14.79 12.11 26.56
C HIS A 25 15.77 11.56 25.51
N ASP A 26 16.86 10.93 25.93
CA ASP A 26 17.84 10.31 25.02
C ASP A 26 17.20 9.16 24.20
N ALA A 27 16.33 8.37 24.82
CA ALA A 27 15.55 7.35 24.12
C ALA A 27 14.60 7.93 23.07
N TRP A 28 13.93 9.05 23.37
CA TRP A 28 13.07 9.75 22.42
C TRP A 28 13.86 10.31 21.23
N LEU A 29 15.03 10.92 21.47
CA LEU A 29 15.91 11.40 20.41
C LEU A 29 16.34 10.28 19.45
N ASN A 30 16.75 9.12 20.00
CA ASN A 30 17.13 7.97 19.17
C ASN A 30 15.94 7.49 18.31
N HIS A 31 14.72 7.50 18.85
CA HIS A 31 13.52 7.15 18.08
C HIS A 31 13.25 8.16 16.97
N ALA A 32 13.42 9.46 17.23
CA ALA A 32 13.24 10.51 16.23
C ALA A 32 14.27 10.37 15.09
N ASP A 33 15.53 10.10 15.42
CA ASP A 33 16.59 9.84 14.43
C ASP A 33 16.31 8.58 13.61
N ASP A 34 15.88 7.50 14.25
CA ASP A 34 15.46 6.27 13.57
C ASP A 34 14.27 6.50 12.63
N SER A 35 13.29 7.30 13.06
CA SER A 35 12.14 7.70 12.26
C SER A 35 12.57 8.48 11.01
N LEU A 36 13.49 9.43 11.17
CA LEU A 36 14.02 10.23 10.07
C LEU A 36 14.77 9.38 9.04
N ASP A 37 15.61 8.44 9.49
CA ASP A 37 16.33 7.52 8.62
C ASP A 37 15.37 6.65 7.80
N VAL A 38 14.36 6.06 8.44
CA VAL A 38 13.36 5.24 7.76
C VAL A 38 12.58 6.07 6.73
N SER A 39 12.15 7.28 7.11
CA SER A 39 11.43 8.20 6.22
C SER A 39 12.23 8.51 4.96
N ARG A 40 13.52 8.82 5.10
CA ARG A 40 14.43 9.07 3.95
C ARG A 40 14.57 7.88 3.02
N VAL A 41 14.74 6.68 3.58
CA VAL A 41 14.88 5.45 2.78
C VAL A 41 13.59 5.14 2.02
N MET A 42 12.43 5.33 2.67
CA MET A 42 11.13 5.18 2.02
C MET A 42 10.98 6.17 0.87
N LEU A 43 11.19 7.46 1.12
CA LEU A 43 11.13 8.52 0.12
C LEU A 43 12.04 8.25 -1.08
N ALA A 44 13.30 7.86 -0.84
CA ALA A 44 14.25 7.54 -1.90
C ALA A 44 13.81 6.35 -2.79
N SER A 45 12.91 5.50 -2.28
CA SER A 45 12.38 4.34 -3.01
C SER A 45 11.08 4.64 -3.76
N MET A 46 10.52 5.84 -3.59
CA MET A 46 9.28 6.26 -4.24
C MET A 46 9.54 6.86 -5.62
N VAL A 47 8.49 6.88 -6.45
CA VAL A 47 8.47 7.65 -7.69
C VAL A 47 8.35 9.16 -7.39
N PRO A 48 8.81 10.07 -8.28
CA PRO A 48 8.89 11.49 -7.99
C PRO A 48 7.60 12.16 -7.51
N ASP A 49 6.46 11.83 -8.12
CA ASP A 49 5.17 12.43 -7.77
C ASP A 49 4.78 12.07 -6.32
N LEU A 50 4.87 10.77 -5.99
CA LEU A 50 4.57 10.25 -4.66
C LEU A 50 5.58 10.71 -3.61
N HIS A 51 6.85 10.87 -4.01
CA HIS A 51 7.89 11.44 -3.15
C HIS A 51 7.54 12.87 -2.74
N HIS A 52 7.12 13.71 -3.69
CA HIS A 52 6.76 15.09 -3.41
C HIS A 52 5.55 15.18 -2.47
N ASP A 53 4.52 14.36 -2.70
CA ASP A 53 3.31 14.36 -1.88
C ASP A 53 3.56 13.95 -0.41
N LEU A 54 4.62 13.18 -0.16
CA LEU A 54 4.92 12.59 1.15
C LEU A 54 6.19 13.15 1.80
N GLU A 55 6.82 14.18 1.24
CA GLU A 55 8.13 14.70 1.70
C GLU A 55 8.16 15.07 3.19
N HIS A 56 7.01 15.46 3.75
CA HIS A 56 6.88 15.88 5.15
C HIS A 56 6.33 14.81 6.09
N TYR A 57 6.08 13.60 5.59
CA TYR A 57 5.53 12.51 6.39
C TYR A 57 6.63 11.81 7.19
N THR A 58 6.27 11.20 8.31
CA THR A 58 7.16 10.23 8.97
C THR A 58 7.05 8.88 8.27
N GLY A 59 8.01 7.98 8.49
CA GLY A 59 7.98 6.62 7.94
C GLY A 59 6.70 5.87 8.31
N PHE A 60 6.20 6.10 9.53
CA PHE A 60 4.90 5.57 9.99
C PHE A 60 3.73 6.13 9.17
N ASP A 61 3.65 7.46 9.03
CA ASP A 61 2.55 8.09 8.30
C ASP A 61 2.58 7.70 6.82
N MET A 62 3.77 7.60 6.22
CA MET A 62 3.95 7.13 4.85
C MET A 62 3.41 5.72 4.67
N ILE A 63 3.78 4.78 5.54
CA ILE A 63 3.36 3.38 5.35
C ILE A 63 1.84 3.23 5.53
N GLU A 64 1.23 3.95 6.47
CA GLU A 64 -0.22 3.94 6.66
C GLU A 64 -0.96 4.57 5.47
N TYR A 65 -0.47 5.71 4.97
CA TYR A 65 -1.01 6.34 3.77
C TYR A 65 -0.95 5.39 2.56
N LEU A 66 0.19 4.74 2.32
CA LEU A 66 0.36 3.81 1.20
C LEU A 66 -0.55 2.59 1.34
N LYS A 67 -0.65 2.00 2.54
CA LYS A 67 -1.60 0.90 2.81
C LYS A 67 -3.03 1.30 2.46
N GLU A 68 -3.46 2.48 2.88
CA GLU A 68 -4.81 2.96 2.60
C GLU A 68 -5.02 3.22 1.10
N MET A 69 -4.07 3.89 0.44
CA MET A 69 -4.10 4.18 -0.98
C MET A 69 -4.21 2.90 -1.83
N PHE A 70 -3.31 1.93 -1.60
CA PHE A 70 -3.33 0.66 -2.34
C PHE A 70 -4.55 -0.20 -2.00
N ARG A 71 -5.06 -0.15 -0.76
CA ARG A 71 -6.31 -0.81 -0.39
C ARG A 71 -7.51 -0.24 -1.15
N LYS A 72 -7.60 1.08 -1.26
CA LYS A 72 -8.65 1.77 -2.04
C LYS A 72 -8.53 1.45 -3.53
N GLN A 73 -7.31 1.48 -4.06
CA GLN A 73 -7.04 1.13 -5.46
C GLN A 73 -7.45 -0.32 -5.75
N ALA A 74 -7.00 -1.29 -4.95
CA ALA A 74 -7.36 -2.69 -5.11
C ALA A 74 -8.88 -2.93 -5.03
N ARG A 75 -9.59 -2.23 -4.13
CA ARG A 75 -11.05 -2.29 -4.05
C ARG A 75 -11.71 -1.79 -5.35
N THR A 76 -11.20 -0.70 -5.91
CA THR A 76 -11.72 -0.10 -7.14
C THR A 76 -11.47 -1.02 -8.33
N GLU A 77 -10.23 -1.51 -8.48
CA GLU A 77 -9.86 -2.44 -9.55
C GLU A 77 -10.71 -3.72 -9.52
N ARG A 78 -10.92 -4.32 -8.34
CA ARG A 78 -11.81 -5.48 -8.17
C ARG A 78 -13.23 -5.17 -8.63
N PHE A 79 -13.77 -4.01 -8.25
CA PHE A 79 -15.12 -3.61 -8.62
C PHE A 79 -15.27 -3.44 -10.14
N ASP A 80 -14.30 -2.79 -10.78
CA ASP A 80 -14.30 -2.57 -12.22
C ASP A 80 -14.18 -3.89 -12.99
N ILE A 81 -13.34 -4.82 -12.52
CA ILE A 81 -13.21 -6.16 -13.10
C ILE A 81 -14.51 -6.95 -12.95
N VAL A 82 -15.09 -7.02 -11.75
CA VAL A 82 -16.37 -7.74 -11.54
C VAL A 82 -17.46 -7.15 -12.41
N ARG A 83 -17.55 -5.82 -12.48
CA ARG A 83 -18.50 -5.12 -13.34
C ARG A 83 -18.30 -5.48 -14.80
N ALA A 84 -17.06 -5.44 -15.30
CA ALA A 84 -16.74 -5.78 -16.69
C ALA A 84 -17.05 -7.24 -17.02
N LEU A 85 -16.75 -8.16 -16.10
CA LEU A 85 -17.06 -9.58 -16.21
C LEU A 85 -18.58 -9.81 -16.29
N HIS A 86 -19.35 -9.21 -15.39
CA HIS A 86 -20.82 -9.36 -15.36
C HIS A 86 -21.52 -8.70 -16.55
N ALA A 87 -20.96 -7.61 -17.07
CA ALA A 87 -21.48 -6.93 -18.25
C ALA A 87 -21.10 -7.65 -19.56
N MET A 88 -20.15 -8.58 -19.51
CA MET A 88 -19.66 -9.25 -20.72
C MET A 88 -20.76 -10.12 -21.33
N LYS A 89 -21.00 -9.88 -22.62
CA LYS A 89 -21.85 -10.73 -23.45
C LYS A 89 -21.02 -11.26 -24.61
N MET A 90 -21.31 -12.47 -25.04
CA MET A 90 -20.73 -12.99 -26.27
C MET A 90 -21.45 -12.32 -27.44
N GLU A 91 -20.68 -11.82 -28.40
CA GLU A 91 -21.23 -11.25 -29.64
C GLU A 91 -21.97 -12.32 -30.44
N GLU A 92 -23.00 -11.90 -31.19
CA GLU A 92 -23.72 -12.79 -32.09
C GLU A 92 -22.78 -13.25 -33.22
N ASN A 93 -22.63 -14.57 -33.39
CA ASN A 93 -21.61 -15.22 -34.23
C ASN A 93 -20.15 -15.08 -33.72
N GLY A 94 -19.96 -14.68 -32.46
CA GLY A 94 -18.65 -14.59 -31.83
C GLY A 94 -17.97 -15.96 -31.59
N ASN A 95 -16.64 -15.95 -31.49
CA ASN A 95 -15.88 -17.14 -31.18
C ASN A 95 -15.90 -17.46 -29.67
N VAL A 96 -16.43 -18.63 -29.32
CA VAL A 96 -16.56 -19.08 -27.92
C VAL A 96 -15.22 -19.11 -27.19
N ASN A 97 -14.16 -19.63 -27.82
CA ASN A 97 -12.84 -19.70 -27.18
C ASN A 97 -12.35 -18.30 -26.80
N THR A 98 -12.47 -17.33 -27.71
CA THR A 98 -12.07 -15.95 -27.47
C THR A 98 -12.84 -15.34 -26.30
N HIS A 99 -14.15 -15.58 -26.23
CA HIS A 99 -14.98 -15.10 -25.12
C HIS A 99 -14.56 -15.73 -23.79
N VAL A 100 -14.40 -17.05 -23.74
CA VAL A 100 -13.99 -17.77 -22.52
C VAL A 100 -12.58 -17.37 -22.07
N PHE A 101 -11.63 -17.19 -23.00
CA PHE A 101 -10.30 -16.68 -22.65
C PHE A 101 -10.35 -15.29 -22.03
N LYS A 102 -11.23 -14.41 -22.53
CA LYS A 102 -11.43 -13.08 -21.95
C LYS A 102 -12.07 -13.15 -20.56
N MET A 103 -13.06 -14.01 -20.35
CA MET A 103 -13.64 -14.27 -19.03
C MET A 103 -12.59 -14.79 -18.06
N LYS A 104 -11.77 -15.76 -18.49
CA LYS A 104 -10.66 -16.30 -17.69
C LYS A 104 -9.68 -15.22 -17.30
N SER A 105 -9.30 -14.34 -18.23
CA SER A 105 -8.38 -13.24 -17.93
C SER A 105 -8.88 -12.35 -16.79
N TYR A 106 -10.18 -12.05 -16.71
CA TYR A 106 -10.73 -11.30 -15.57
C TYR A 106 -10.73 -12.12 -14.28
N MET A 107 -11.01 -13.42 -14.34
CA MET A 107 -10.94 -14.30 -13.16
C MET A 107 -9.51 -14.40 -12.61
N ASP A 108 -8.51 -14.54 -13.49
CA ASP A 108 -7.09 -14.55 -13.12
C ASP A 108 -6.67 -13.20 -12.49
N GLN A 109 -7.19 -12.07 -12.99
CA GLN A 109 -6.95 -10.75 -12.38
C GLN A 109 -7.57 -10.64 -10.97
N LEU A 110 -8.77 -11.18 -10.76
CA LEU A 110 -9.42 -11.21 -9.45
C LEU A 110 -8.65 -12.08 -8.46
N GLU A 111 -8.09 -13.21 -8.90
CA GLU A 111 -7.22 -14.06 -8.11
C GLU A 111 -5.94 -13.32 -7.69
N ARG A 112 -5.29 -12.60 -8.60
CA ARG A 112 -4.11 -11.76 -8.29
C ARG A 112 -4.42 -10.69 -7.25
N LEU A 113 -5.64 -10.16 -7.25
CA LEU A 113 -6.11 -9.18 -6.27
C LEU A 113 -6.54 -9.82 -4.93
N GLY A 114 -6.40 -11.14 -4.77
CA GLY A 114 -6.72 -11.86 -3.53
C GLY A 114 -8.22 -12.08 -3.30
N THR A 115 -9.04 -11.95 -4.35
CA THR A 115 -10.49 -12.18 -4.27
C THR A 115 -10.94 -13.05 -5.44
N PRO A 116 -10.65 -14.35 -5.42
CA PRO A 116 -10.98 -15.24 -6.53
C PRO A 116 -12.48 -15.24 -6.82
N TYR A 117 -12.84 -15.35 -8.09
CA TYR A 117 -14.24 -15.41 -8.50
C TYR A 117 -14.87 -16.73 -8.00
N PRO A 118 -16.09 -16.73 -7.43
CA PRO A 118 -16.76 -17.95 -7.00
C PRO A 118 -16.95 -18.90 -8.18
N GLN A 119 -16.53 -20.16 -8.03
CA GLN A 119 -16.75 -21.22 -9.02
C GLN A 119 -18.14 -21.85 -8.90
#